data_AF-A0A0K2B2M0-F1
#
_entry.id   AF-A0A0K2B2M0-F1
#
_cell.length_a   1.000
_cell.length_b   1.000
_cell.length_c   1.000
_cell.angle_alpha   90.00
_cell.angle_beta   90.00
_cell.angle_gamma   90.00
#
_symmetry.space_group_name_H-M   'P 1'
#
loop_
_entity.id
_entity.type
_entity.pdbx_description
1 polymer ?
#
loop_
_entity_poly.entity_id
_entity_poly.type
_entity_poly.pdbx_seq_one_letter_code
_entity_poly.pdbx_strand_id
1 'polypeptide(L)'
;MSAGHASARCAGTAPRVCIAEAGGAEDRLEHIRGEIVRSLTTLRQAGVQVTVPATVSDNLLTGRHKEPSTRSAWWLPLSQQAGRNGPGMVGVRYGVLLTAVRFPCAFPSTVQPGQSVDWIVNHDAAMLWAATLIDTVEPYLGWRRGEYGGSFQNPREVLAKVQERAGNAARLAPKQQSVWFQEEQQKACRLVREATA
;
A
#
# COMPACT_ATOMS: atom_id res chain seq x y z
N MET A 1 25.36 27.31 5.90
CA MET A 1 24.86 25.92 5.76
C MET A 1 23.43 26.01 5.23
N SER A 2 23.24 25.83 3.91
CA SER A 2 21.90 25.81 3.32
C SER A 2 21.38 24.38 3.44
N ALA A 3 20.33 24.17 4.23
CA ALA A 3 19.53 22.95 4.14
C ALA A 3 18.83 23.03 2.78
N GLY A 4 19.46 22.42 1.77
CA GLY A 4 18.95 22.44 0.39
C GLY A 4 17.64 21.67 0.32
N HIS A 5 16.52 22.36 0.52
CA HIS A 5 15.22 21.85 0.12
C HIS A 5 15.28 21.67 -1.39
N ALA A 6 15.14 20.42 -1.86
CA ALA A 6 15.04 20.15 -3.29
C ALA A 6 13.87 20.96 -3.84
N SER A 7 14.07 21.62 -4.97
CA SER A 7 12.99 22.34 -5.65
C SER A 7 11.87 21.36 -5.99
N ALA A 8 10.63 21.82 -5.79
CA ALA A 8 9.45 20.98 -5.88
C ALA A 8 8.54 21.48 -7.00
N ARG A 9 8.05 20.54 -7.81
CA ARG A 9 6.98 20.79 -8.77
C ARG A 9 5.71 20.12 -8.29
N CYS A 10 4.60 20.87 -8.27
CA CYS A 10 3.33 20.39 -7.77
C CYS A 10 2.20 20.47 -8.81
N ALA A 11 1.25 19.55 -8.73
CA ALA A 11 0.06 19.49 -9.57
C ALA A 11 -1.20 19.20 -8.77
N GLY A 12 -2.31 19.82 -9.19
CA GLY A 12 -3.65 19.62 -8.63
C GLY A 12 -3.85 20.13 -7.19
N THR A 13 -5.05 19.87 -6.67
CA THR A 13 -5.52 20.37 -5.36
C THR A 13 -6.16 19.31 -4.47
N ALA A 14 -6.60 18.18 -5.03
CA ALA A 14 -7.23 17.07 -4.29
C ALA A 14 -6.89 15.71 -4.94
N PRO A 15 -5.76 15.06 -4.59
CA PRO A 15 -4.68 15.62 -3.79
C PRO A 15 -3.84 16.63 -4.60
N ARG A 16 -3.16 17.53 -3.89
CA ARG A 16 -1.98 18.23 -4.41
C ARG A 16 -0.80 17.26 -4.38
N VAL A 17 -0.24 16.94 -5.54
CA VAL A 17 0.89 16.02 -5.68
C VAL A 17 2.15 16.83 -5.94
N CYS A 18 3.21 16.64 -5.16
CA CYS A 18 4.48 17.35 -5.29
C CYS A 18 5.63 16.38 -5.46
N ILE A 19 6.50 16.63 -6.43
CA ILE A 19 7.71 15.83 -6.68
C ILE A 19 8.96 16.69 -6.64
N ALA A 20 10.10 16.07 -6.31
CA ALA A 20 11.40 16.74 -6.40
C ALA A 20 11.82 16.84 -7.87
N GLU A 21 12.21 18.03 -8.33
CA GLU A 21 12.68 18.23 -9.70
C GLU A 21 13.95 17.41 -9.98
N ALA A 22 14.86 17.32 -9.01
CA ALA A 22 16.05 16.46 -9.12
C ALA A 22 15.74 14.95 -9.31
N GLY A 23 14.49 14.53 -9.14
CA GLY A 23 14.04 13.14 -9.26
C GLY A 23 13.79 12.65 -10.70
N GLY A 24 13.73 13.55 -11.69
CA GLY A 24 13.61 13.17 -13.11
C GLY A 24 12.24 12.59 -13.49
N ALA A 25 11.17 13.05 -12.84
CA ALA A 25 9.80 12.61 -13.05
C ALA A 25 8.81 13.77 -13.33
N GLU A 26 9.32 14.99 -13.53
CA GLU A 26 8.53 16.23 -13.68
C GLU A 26 7.54 16.17 -14.83
N ASP A 27 7.99 15.67 -15.97
CA ASP A 27 7.15 15.50 -17.17
C ASP A 27 6.07 14.44 -16.99
N ARG A 28 6.12 13.66 -15.90
CA ARG A 28 5.16 12.61 -15.56
C ARG A 28 4.23 13.02 -14.43
N LEU A 29 4.36 14.22 -13.87
CA LEU A 29 3.63 14.65 -12.67
C LEU A 29 2.10 14.50 -12.79
N GLU A 30 1.52 14.92 -13.92
CA GLU A 30 0.08 14.75 -14.14
C GLU A 30 -0.33 13.28 -14.26
N HIS A 31 0.51 12.44 -14.85
CA HIS A 31 0.25 10.99 -14.91
C HIS A 31 0.33 10.36 -13.53
N ILE A 32 1.36 10.68 -12.74
CA ILE A 32 1.50 10.23 -11.34
C ILE A 32 0.24 10.59 -10.54
N ARG A 33 -0.21 11.84 -10.64
CA ARG A 33 -1.43 12.30 -9.98
C ARG A 33 -2.66 11.55 -10.46
N GLY A 34 -2.78 11.35 -11.78
CA GLY A 34 -3.88 10.59 -12.38
C GLY A 34 -3.96 9.16 -11.85
N GLU A 35 -2.83 8.47 -11.71
CA GLU A 35 -2.76 7.12 -11.14
C GLU A 35 -3.16 7.09 -9.66
N ILE A 36 -2.71 8.08 -8.86
CA ILE A 36 -3.11 8.18 -7.45
C ILE A 36 -4.63 8.36 -7.32
N VAL A 37 -5.21 9.29 -8.07
CA VAL A 37 -6.66 9.58 -8.04
C VAL A 37 -7.46 8.37 -8.52
N ARG A 38 -7.01 7.72 -9.60
CA ARG A 38 -7.67 6.52 -10.15
C ARG A 38 -7.65 5.39 -9.13
N SER A 39 -6.49 5.05 -8.57
CA SER A 39 -6.38 3.98 -7.57
C SER A 39 -7.25 4.23 -6.34
N LEU A 40 -7.24 5.46 -5.80
CA LEU A 40 -8.11 5.85 -4.70
C LEU A 40 -9.60 5.71 -5.06
N THR A 41 -9.97 6.11 -6.27
CA THR A 41 -11.36 6.01 -6.72
C THR A 41 -11.80 4.56 -6.87
N THR A 42 -10.97 3.71 -7.48
CA THR A 42 -11.25 2.29 -7.67
C THR A 42 -11.38 1.56 -6.33
N LEU A 43 -10.45 1.78 -5.39
CA LEU A 43 -10.51 1.21 -4.04
C LEU A 43 -11.81 1.63 -3.33
N ARG A 44 -12.16 2.92 -3.38
CA ARG A 44 -13.40 3.44 -2.77
C ARG A 44 -14.65 2.80 -3.38
N GLN A 45 -14.70 2.67 -4.70
CA GLN A 45 -15.84 2.05 -5.39
C GLN A 45 -16.02 0.58 -5.04
N ALA A 46 -14.92 -0.13 -4.72
CA ALA A 46 -14.95 -1.50 -4.23
C ALA A 46 -15.32 -1.62 -2.74
N GLY A 47 -15.59 -0.49 -2.06
CA GLY A 47 -15.98 -0.47 -0.64
C GLY A 47 -14.80 -0.45 0.34
N VAL A 48 -13.56 -0.23 -0.14
CA VAL A 48 -12.41 0.02 0.72
C VAL A 48 -12.54 1.41 1.34
N GLN A 49 -12.37 1.51 2.66
CA GLN A 49 -12.39 2.78 3.38
C GLN A 49 -11.10 3.57 3.09
N VAL A 50 -11.11 4.36 2.03
CA VAL A 50 -10.00 5.24 1.66
C VAL A 50 -10.39 6.71 1.84
N THR A 51 -9.45 7.50 2.36
CA THR A 51 -9.56 8.96 2.42
C THR A 51 -8.57 9.54 1.41
N VAL A 52 -9.04 10.46 0.57
CA VAL A 52 -8.14 11.21 -0.33
C VAL A 52 -7.31 12.15 0.54
N PRO A 53 -5.97 12.06 0.52
CA PRO A 53 -5.14 12.97 1.29
C PRO A 53 -5.22 14.38 0.71
N ALA A 54 -4.93 15.39 1.52
CA ALA A 54 -4.76 16.75 1.02
C ALA A 54 -3.49 16.84 0.15
N THR A 55 -2.41 16.18 0.58
CA THR A 55 -1.11 16.21 -0.10
C THR A 55 -0.51 14.83 -0.29
N VAL A 56 0.18 14.66 -1.42
CA VAL A 56 1.06 13.52 -1.69
C VAL A 56 2.40 14.07 -2.16
N SER A 57 3.43 13.90 -1.35
CA SER A 57 4.74 14.50 -1.55
C SER A 57 5.79 13.42 -1.78
N ASP A 58 6.77 13.74 -2.62
CA ASP A 58 7.91 12.86 -2.87
C ASP A 58 8.87 12.84 -1.68
N ASN A 59 9.28 11.63 -1.27
CA ASN A 59 10.26 11.40 -0.21
C ASN A 59 11.62 12.08 -0.47
N LEU A 60 11.96 12.36 -1.73
CA LEU A 60 13.19 13.10 -2.04
C LEU A 60 13.18 14.54 -1.50
N LEU A 61 12.01 15.14 -1.27
CA LEU A 61 11.88 16.51 -0.76
C LEU A 61 12.35 16.66 0.69
N THR A 62 12.31 15.58 1.49
CA THR A 62 12.75 15.59 2.89
C THR A 62 14.17 15.04 3.07
N GLY A 63 14.83 14.67 1.97
CA GLY A 63 16.23 14.22 1.96
C GLY A 63 16.46 12.99 2.85
N ARG A 64 17.39 13.11 3.80
CA ARG A 64 17.77 11.99 4.69
C ARG A 64 16.73 11.67 5.76
N HIS A 65 15.85 12.61 6.10
CA HIS A 65 14.83 12.44 7.13
C HIS A 65 13.50 12.17 6.46
N LYS A 66 13.21 10.90 6.17
CA LYS A 66 11.91 10.50 5.60
C LYS A 66 10.80 10.80 6.60
N GLU A 67 9.77 11.52 6.15
CA GLU A 67 8.58 11.76 6.95
C GLU A 67 7.60 10.58 6.83
N PRO A 68 6.93 10.17 7.92
CA PRO A 68 5.91 9.14 7.86
C PRO A 68 4.62 9.68 7.23
N SER A 69 3.94 8.85 6.43
CA SER A 69 2.62 9.18 5.88
C SER A 69 1.55 9.21 6.99
N THR A 70 0.68 10.23 6.96
CA THR A 70 -0.48 10.39 7.85
C THR A 70 -1.79 10.14 7.09
N ARG A 71 -2.94 10.45 7.70
CA ARG A 71 -4.24 10.37 7.01
C ARG A 71 -4.41 11.47 5.94
N SER A 72 -3.83 12.65 6.15
CA SER A 72 -4.02 13.83 5.31
C SER A 72 -2.81 14.20 4.46
N ALA A 73 -1.62 13.71 4.80
CA ALA A 73 -0.38 13.98 4.08
C ALA A 73 0.38 12.68 3.85
N TRP A 74 0.64 12.34 2.58
CA TRP A 74 1.39 11.15 2.21
C TRP A 74 2.78 11.52 1.72
N TRP A 75 3.73 10.65 2.05
CA TRP A 75 5.13 10.73 1.70
C TRP A 75 5.50 9.43 0.97
N LEU A 76 5.54 9.50 -0.36
CA LEU A 76 5.73 8.37 -1.26
C LEU A 76 7.02 8.55 -2.07
N PRO A 77 7.73 7.48 -2.47
CA PRO A 77 8.93 7.61 -3.29
C PRO A 77 8.58 7.84 -4.77
N LEU A 78 7.84 8.92 -5.08
CA LEU A 78 7.18 9.15 -6.37
C LEU A 78 8.17 9.22 -7.52
N SER A 79 9.23 10.03 -7.41
CA SER A 79 10.20 10.15 -8.50
C SER A 79 11.03 8.88 -8.67
N GLN A 80 11.34 8.19 -7.57
CA GLN A 80 11.99 6.89 -7.63
C GLN A 80 11.11 5.84 -8.34
N GLN A 81 9.80 5.86 -8.09
CA GLN A 81 8.85 4.92 -8.69
C GLN A 81 8.58 5.26 -10.17
N ALA A 82 8.26 6.51 -10.46
CA ALA A 82 7.86 6.96 -11.79
C ALA A 82 9.05 7.26 -12.73
N GLY A 83 10.27 7.34 -12.19
CA GLY A 83 11.50 7.61 -12.93
C GLY A 83 11.91 6.47 -13.88
N ARG A 84 12.92 6.71 -14.71
CA ARG A 84 13.34 5.81 -15.80
C ARG A 84 13.73 4.40 -15.36
N ASN A 85 14.31 4.26 -14.17
CA ASN A 85 14.77 2.99 -13.61
C ASN A 85 13.82 2.44 -12.54
N GLY A 86 12.67 3.08 -12.34
CA GLY A 86 11.69 2.68 -11.36
C GLY A 86 10.69 1.64 -11.90
N PRO A 87 9.87 1.05 -11.03
CA PRO A 87 8.72 0.20 -11.42
C PRO A 87 7.63 0.92 -12.24
N GLY A 88 7.81 2.21 -12.55
CA GLY A 88 6.86 3.03 -13.28
C GLY A 88 5.58 3.28 -12.49
N MET A 89 4.47 3.45 -13.21
CA MET A 89 3.16 3.73 -12.62
C MET A 89 2.62 2.58 -11.77
N VAL A 90 3.02 1.34 -12.06
CA VAL A 90 2.73 0.20 -11.17
C VAL A 90 3.30 0.44 -9.77
N GLY A 91 4.51 1.02 -9.68
CA GLY A 91 5.11 1.41 -8.40
C GLY A 91 4.32 2.50 -7.67
N VAL A 92 3.87 3.51 -8.40
CA VAL A 92 3.03 4.59 -7.84
C VAL A 92 1.75 4.00 -7.25
N ARG A 93 1.04 3.15 -8.02
CA ARG A 93 -0.16 2.46 -7.53
C ARG A 93 0.15 1.56 -6.34
N TYR A 94 1.30 0.90 -6.32
CA TYR A 94 1.72 0.07 -5.19
C TYR A 94 1.97 0.92 -3.93
N GLY A 95 2.54 2.12 -4.06
CA GLY A 95 2.65 3.08 -2.96
C GLY A 95 1.28 3.51 -2.42
N VAL A 96 0.30 3.70 -3.31
CA VAL A 96 -1.10 3.97 -2.92
C VAL A 96 -1.69 2.79 -2.16
N LEU A 97 -1.52 1.55 -2.64
CA LEU A 97 -1.99 0.34 -1.95
C LEU A 97 -1.57 0.33 -0.48
N LEU A 98 -0.25 0.43 -0.24
CA LEU A 98 0.34 0.32 1.09
C LEU A 98 -0.06 1.45 2.03
N THR A 99 -0.42 2.62 1.50
CA THR A 99 -0.72 3.82 2.30
C THR A 99 -2.21 4.01 2.54
N ALA A 100 -3.03 3.66 1.55
CA ALA A 100 -4.47 3.84 1.54
C ALA A 100 -5.22 2.72 2.25
N VAL A 101 -4.78 1.47 2.06
CA VAL A 101 -5.45 0.30 2.63
C VAL A 101 -5.00 0.14 4.07
N ARG A 102 -5.88 0.52 5.01
CA ARG A 102 -5.59 0.52 6.45
C ARG A 102 -6.52 -0.40 7.20
N PHE A 103 -5.97 -1.08 8.19
CA PHE A 103 -6.72 -1.88 9.14
C PHE A 103 -7.02 -1.06 10.39
N PRO A 104 -8.12 -1.34 11.10
CA PRO A 104 -8.49 -0.65 12.34
C PRO A 104 -7.68 -1.14 13.56
N CYS A 105 -6.45 -1.59 13.35
CA CYS A 105 -5.52 -2.07 14.37
C CYS A 105 -4.07 -1.87 13.92
N ALA A 106 -3.14 -1.94 14.88
CA ALA A 106 -1.72 -2.02 14.60
C ALA A 106 -1.28 -3.49 14.57
N PHE A 107 -0.38 -3.84 13.65
CA PHE A 107 0.23 -5.16 13.57
C PHE A 107 1.60 -5.15 14.26
N PRO A 108 2.04 -6.27 14.87
CA PRO A 108 3.38 -6.38 15.42
C PRO A 108 4.44 -6.11 14.34
N SER A 109 5.43 -5.27 14.66
CA SER A 109 6.57 -5.00 13.77
C SER A 109 7.57 -6.16 13.71
N THR A 110 7.50 -7.06 14.69
CA THR A 110 8.35 -8.25 14.82
C THR A 110 7.50 -9.40 15.34
N VAL A 111 7.72 -10.59 14.80
CA VAL A 111 7.11 -11.83 15.31
C VAL A 111 8.08 -12.46 16.31
N GLN A 112 7.63 -12.69 17.54
CA GLN A 112 8.43 -13.39 18.53
C GLN A 112 8.36 -14.92 18.34
N PRO A 113 9.40 -15.69 18.73
CA PRO A 113 9.32 -17.14 18.73
C PRO A 113 8.10 -17.63 19.53
N GLY A 114 7.27 -18.47 18.92
CA GLY A 114 6.06 -19.02 19.53
C GLY A 114 4.82 -18.12 19.48
N GLN A 115 4.93 -16.89 18.96
CA GLN A 115 3.78 -16.02 18.75
C GLN A 115 2.93 -16.52 17.57
N SER A 116 1.60 -16.55 17.74
CA SER A 116 0.71 -16.86 16.62
C SER A 116 0.80 -15.77 15.53
N VAL A 117 0.87 -16.25 14.29
CA VAL A 117 0.96 -15.47 13.05
C VAL A 117 -0.29 -15.63 12.18
N ASP A 118 -1.37 -16.18 12.74
CA ASP A 118 -2.59 -16.51 12.00
C ASP A 118 -3.23 -15.26 11.36
N TRP A 119 -3.01 -14.09 11.95
CA TRP A 119 -3.45 -12.80 11.40
C TRP A 119 -2.86 -12.49 10.01
N ILE A 120 -1.69 -13.04 9.66
CA ILE A 120 -0.99 -12.75 8.41
C ILE A 120 -1.80 -13.21 7.21
N VAL A 121 -2.43 -14.38 7.28
CA VAL A 121 -3.24 -14.91 6.16
C VAL A 121 -4.43 -13.99 5.86
N ASN A 122 -5.12 -13.52 6.90
CA ASN A 122 -6.26 -12.59 6.77
C ASN A 122 -5.82 -11.21 6.25
N HIS A 123 -4.79 -10.65 6.88
CA HIS A 123 -4.23 -9.35 6.48
C HIS A 123 -3.77 -9.38 5.02
N ASP A 124 -2.98 -10.39 4.65
CA ASP A 124 -2.35 -10.44 3.34
C ASP A 124 -3.31 -10.84 2.23
N ALA A 125 -4.37 -11.60 2.53
CA ALA A 125 -5.45 -11.87 1.59
C ALA A 125 -6.24 -10.60 1.27
N ALA A 126 -6.58 -9.79 2.28
CA ALA A 126 -7.29 -8.53 2.06
C ALA A 126 -6.44 -7.51 1.28
N MET A 127 -5.15 -7.41 1.60
CA MET A 127 -4.20 -6.59 0.85
C MET A 127 -4.02 -7.09 -0.59
N LEU A 128 -3.93 -8.41 -0.81
CA LEU A 128 -3.82 -8.99 -2.15
C LEU A 128 -5.08 -8.73 -2.98
N TRP A 129 -6.27 -8.89 -2.41
CA TRP A 129 -7.51 -8.54 -3.09
C TRP A 129 -7.55 -7.04 -3.42
N ALA A 130 -7.14 -6.15 -2.52
CA ALA A 130 -7.05 -4.73 -2.85
C ALA A 130 -6.00 -4.45 -3.96
N ALA A 131 -4.92 -5.24 -4.02
CA ALA A 131 -3.90 -5.14 -5.05
C ALA A 131 -4.40 -5.55 -6.45
N THR A 132 -5.39 -6.46 -6.55
CA THR A 132 -5.99 -6.81 -7.86
C THR A 132 -6.81 -5.66 -8.42
N LEU A 133 -7.48 -4.88 -7.55
CA LEU A 133 -8.32 -3.75 -7.97
C LEU A 133 -7.53 -2.63 -8.67
N ILE A 134 -6.25 -2.48 -8.34
CA ILE A 134 -5.41 -1.38 -8.84
C ILE A 134 -4.15 -1.85 -9.57
N ASP A 135 -4.16 -3.09 -10.06
CA ASP A 135 -3.09 -3.68 -10.89
C ASP A 135 -1.71 -3.63 -10.22
N THR A 136 -1.63 -4.05 -8.96
CA THR A 136 -0.39 -4.10 -8.16
C THR A 136 -0.11 -5.49 -7.59
N VAL A 137 -0.67 -6.54 -8.19
CA VAL A 137 -0.52 -7.93 -7.73
C VAL A 137 0.95 -8.38 -7.75
N GLU A 138 1.65 -8.14 -8.86
CA GLU A 138 3.05 -8.56 -9.00
C GLU A 138 4.00 -7.93 -7.97
N PRO A 139 4.06 -6.59 -7.79
CA PRO A 139 4.94 -6.01 -6.78
C PRO A 139 4.55 -6.45 -5.36
N TYR A 140 3.26 -6.63 -5.08
CA TYR A 140 2.79 -7.12 -3.78
C TYR A 140 3.24 -8.56 -3.50
N LEU A 141 2.99 -9.50 -4.42
CA LEU A 141 3.40 -10.89 -4.28
C LEU A 141 4.93 -11.06 -4.34
N GLY A 142 5.62 -10.23 -5.12
CA GLY A 142 7.08 -10.19 -5.17
C GLY A 142 7.69 -9.89 -3.81
N TRP A 143 7.21 -8.82 -3.14
CA TRP A 143 7.66 -8.48 -1.80
C TRP A 143 7.28 -9.56 -0.78
N ARG A 144 6.04 -10.06 -0.78
CA ARG A 144 5.59 -11.09 0.17
C ARG A 144 6.37 -12.40 0.07
N ARG A 145 6.75 -12.84 -1.15
CA ARG A 145 7.61 -14.02 -1.32
C ARG A 145 8.96 -13.87 -0.62
N GLY A 146 9.55 -12.68 -0.66
CA GLY A 146 10.82 -12.38 0.03
C GLY A 146 10.65 -12.41 1.55
N GLU A 147 9.66 -11.69 2.07
CA GLU A 147 9.38 -11.63 3.51
C GLU A 147 9.07 -13.01 4.10
N TYR A 148 8.24 -13.79 3.41
CA TYR A 148 7.82 -15.09 3.91
C TYR A 148 8.98 -16.08 3.97
N GLY A 149 9.88 -16.06 2.98
CA GLY A 149 11.05 -16.93 2.94
C GLY A 149 11.99 -16.75 4.13
N GLY A 150 12.00 -15.57 4.76
CA GLY A 150 12.77 -15.30 5.99
C GLY A 150 11.97 -15.47 7.29
N SER A 151 10.63 -15.54 7.22
CA SER A 151 9.76 -15.44 8.40
C SER A 151 9.02 -16.72 8.77
N PHE A 152 8.85 -17.67 7.84
CA PHE A 152 8.08 -18.89 8.07
C PHE A 152 8.87 -20.15 7.72
N GLN A 153 8.54 -21.25 8.41
CA GLN A 153 9.03 -22.59 8.06
C GLN A 153 8.37 -23.13 6.78
N ASN A 154 7.12 -22.75 6.50
CA ASN A 154 6.32 -23.20 5.34
C ASN A 154 5.83 -22.03 4.45
N PRO A 155 6.74 -21.19 3.91
CA PRO A 155 6.37 -19.92 3.24
C PRO A 155 5.47 -20.11 2.01
N ARG A 156 5.62 -21.21 1.28
CA ARG A 156 4.80 -21.52 0.10
C ARG A 156 3.35 -21.84 0.47
N GLU A 157 3.13 -22.54 1.58
CA GLU A 157 1.79 -22.90 2.04
C GLU A 157 1.04 -21.66 2.54
N VAL A 158 1.71 -20.79 3.29
CA VAL A 158 1.14 -19.51 3.74
C VAL A 158 0.73 -18.66 2.53
N LEU A 159 1.61 -18.54 1.53
CA LEU A 159 1.31 -17.80 0.31
C LEU A 159 0.14 -18.40 -0.47
N ALA A 160 0.08 -19.72 -0.60
CA ALA A 160 -1.02 -20.40 -1.27
C ALA A 160 -2.37 -20.11 -0.58
N LYS A 161 -2.42 -20.15 0.76
CA LYS A 161 -3.62 -19.79 1.54
C LYS A 161 -4.03 -18.34 1.32
N VAL A 162 -3.08 -17.40 1.27
CA VAL A 162 -3.34 -15.98 0.98
C VAL A 162 -3.95 -15.81 -0.41
N GLN A 163 -3.36 -16.45 -1.43
CA GLN A 163 -3.82 -16.37 -2.81
C GLN A 163 -5.19 -17.01 -3.00
N GLU A 164 -5.42 -18.20 -2.44
CA GLU A 164 -6.72 -18.87 -2.47
C GLU A 164 -7.82 -17.98 -1.89
N ARG A 165 -7.55 -17.38 -0.73
CA ARG A 165 -8.54 -16.59 0.00
C ARG A 165 -8.89 -15.29 -0.72
N ALA A 166 -7.90 -14.59 -1.26
CA ALA A 166 -8.13 -13.43 -2.13
C ALA A 166 -8.83 -13.80 -3.44
N GLY A 167 -8.47 -14.95 -4.03
CA GLY A 167 -9.08 -15.46 -5.26
C GLY A 167 -10.55 -15.85 -5.07
N ASN A 168 -10.90 -16.44 -3.93
CA ASN A 168 -12.28 -16.75 -3.58
C ASN A 168 -13.11 -15.47 -3.40
N ALA A 169 -12.54 -14.44 -2.78
CA ALA A 169 -13.19 -13.14 -2.67
C ALA A 169 -13.45 -12.51 -4.03
N ALA A 170 -12.50 -12.56 -4.95
CA ALA A 170 -12.64 -11.99 -6.29
C ALA A 170 -13.79 -12.60 -7.11
N ARG A 171 -14.27 -13.80 -6.75
CA ARG A 171 -15.42 -14.48 -7.39
C ARG A 171 -16.78 -14.08 -6.81
N LEU A 172 -16.81 -13.36 -5.69
CA LEU A 172 -18.04 -12.88 -5.08
C LEU A 172 -18.64 -11.71 -5.87
N ALA A 173 -19.94 -11.44 -5.69
CA ALA A 173 -20.55 -10.24 -6.25
C ALA A 173 -19.93 -8.97 -5.61
N PRO A 174 -19.87 -7.81 -6.29
CA PRO A 174 -19.16 -6.63 -5.80
C PRO A 174 -19.55 -6.20 -4.36
N LYS A 175 -20.84 -6.23 -4.02
CA LYS A 175 -21.31 -5.94 -2.66
C LYS A 175 -20.76 -6.93 -1.63
N GLN A 176 -20.72 -8.21 -1.98
CA GLN A 176 -20.17 -9.27 -1.12
C GLN A 176 -18.65 -9.16 -0.98
N GLN A 177 -17.93 -8.72 -2.02
CA GLN A 177 -16.48 -8.44 -1.91
C GLN A 177 -16.19 -7.37 -0.86
N SER A 178 -16.99 -6.29 -0.86
CA SER A 178 -16.83 -5.21 0.13
C SER A 178 -17.07 -5.68 1.57
N VAL A 179 -18.09 -6.53 1.78
CA VAL A 179 -18.39 -7.13 3.09
C VAL A 179 -17.26 -8.06 3.52
N TRP A 180 -16.84 -8.96 2.62
CA TRP A 180 -15.72 -9.87 2.87
C TRP A 180 -14.47 -9.10 3.26
N PHE A 181 -14.12 -8.04 2.53
CA PHE A 181 -12.94 -7.24 2.82
C PHE A 181 -12.99 -6.64 4.24
N GLN A 182 -14.13 -6.11 4.66
CA GLN A 182 -14.30 -5.57 6.01
C GLN A 182 -14.20 -6.67 7.08
N GLU A 183 -14.79 -7.84 6.84
CA GLU A 183 -14.69 -9.00 7.73
C GLU A 183 -13.24 -9.49 7.86
N GLU A 184 -12.48 -9.47 6.76
CA GLU A 184 -11.05 -9.80 6.78
C GLU A 184 -10.24 -8.84 7.63
N GLN A 185 -10.52 -7.54 7.51
CA GLN A 185 -9.87 -6.53 8.33
C GLN A 185 -10.16 -6.75 9.81
N GLN A 186 -11.43 -6.98 10.17
CA GLN A 186 -11.82 -7.24 11.56
C GLN A 186 -11.22 -8.54 12.11
N LYS A 187 -11.20 -9.60 11.29
CA LYS A 187 -10.64 -10.90 11.69
C LYS A 187 -9.13 -10.81 11.90
N ALA A 188 -8.39 -10.17 11.00
CA ALA A 188 -6.96 -9.92 11.18
C ALA A 188 -6.70 -9.16 12.49
N CYS A 189 -7.46 -8.10 12.75
CA CYS A 189 -7.32 -7.31 13.99
C CYS A 189 -7.66 -8.08 15.26
N ARG A 190 -8.66 -8.97 15.23
CA ARG A 190 -8.99 -9.83 16.37
C ARG A 190 -7.84 -10.81 16.66
N LEU A 191 -7.31 -11.47 15.63
CA LEU A 191 -6.21 -12.42 15.76
C LEU A 191 -4.94 -11.76 16.29
N VAL A 192 -4.65 -10.51 15.89
CA VAL A 192 -3.54 -9.75 16.48
C VAL A 192 -3.73 -9.57 17.99
N ARG A 193 -4.92 -9.15 18.44
CA ARG A 193 -5.19 -8.95 19.87
C ARG A 193 -5.00 -10.25 20.65
N GLU A 194 -5.50 -11.36 20.13
CA GLU A 194 -5.34 -12.69 20.72
C GLU A 194 -3.87 -13.12 20.79
N ALA A 195 -3.06 -12.79 19.77
CA ALA A 195 -1.64 -13.11 19.73
C ALA A 195 -0.75 -12.19 20.60
N THR A 196 -1.32 -11.12 21.16
CA THR A 196 -0.59 -10.13 22.00
C THR A 196 -1.15 -10.01 23.42
N ALA A 197 -2.22 -10.74 23.73
CA ALA A 197 -2.82 -10.81 25.06
C ALA A 197 -2.05 -11.78 25.94
#